data_AF-A0A0K0F4W3-F1
#
_entry.id   AF-A0A0K0F4W3-F1
#
_cell.length_a   1.000
_cell.length_b   1.000
_cell.length_c   1.000
_cell.angle_alpha   90.00
_cell.angle_beta   90.00
_cell.angle_gamma   90.00
#
_symmetry.space_group_name_H-M   'P 1'
#
loop_
_entity.id
_entity.type
_entity.pdbx_description
1 polymer ?
#
loop_
_entity_poly.entity_id
_entity_poly.type
_entity_poly.pdbx_seq_one_letter_code
_entity_poly.pdbx_strand_id
1 'polypeptide(L)'
;MFNITKEVFHLNGGAFRSWTQRLLGVNKLNIENSQGLKVKSFLKLRCNRCYFIRINGRMHVECKGSPRHKACEPFNTKLLW
;
A
#
# COMPACT_ATOMS: atom_id res chain seq x y z
N MET A 1 -8.95 -14.06 42.80
CA MET A 1 -9.83 -12.86 42.78
C MET A 1 -9.02 -11.70 42.21
N PHE A 2 -9.65 -10.58 41.86
CA PHE A 2 -9.06 -9.38 41.23
C PHE A 2 -9.19 -9.31 39.70
N ASN A 3 -10.45 -9.08 39.32
CA ASN A 3 -10.94 -7.92 38.58
C ASN A 3 -10.24 -7.52 37.28
N ILE A 4 -10.95 -7.92 36.23
CA ILE A 4 -10.86 -7.55 34.84
C ILE A 4 -11.44 -6.14 34.65
N THR A 5 -10.65 -5.17 34.21
CA THR A 5 -11.16 -4.01 33.47
C THR A 5 -11.01 -4.29 31.98
N LYS A 6 -12.15 -4.50 31.33
CA LYS A 6 -12.28 -4.80 29.89
C LYS A 6 -12.21 -3.49 29.11
N GLU A 7 -11.10 -3.20 28.45
CA GLU A 7 -11.10 -2.25 27.33
C GLU A 7 -11.53 -3.02 26.07
N VAL A 8 -12.84 -2.98 25.83
CA VAL A 8 -13.52 -3.65 24.72
C VAL A 8 -13.31 -2.83 23.46
N PHE A 9 -12.41 -3.26 22.59
CA PHE A 9 -12.35 -2.79 21.21
C PHE A 9 -13.40 -3.53 20.37
N HIS A 10 -14.49 -2.84 20.09
CA HIS A 10 -15.50 -3.27 19.11
C HIS A 10 -14.92 -3.19 17.70
N LEU A 11 -14.60 -4.35 17.12
CA LEU A 11 -14.62 -4.55 15.68
C LEU A 11 -15.65 -5.64 15.41
N ASN A 12 -16.74 -5.24 14.75
CA ASN A 12 -17.78 -6.13 14.28
C ASN A 12 -17.18 -7.23 13.38
N GLY A 13 -17.46 -8.48 13.75
CA GLY A 13 -17.47 -9.63 12.85
C GLY A 13 -16.12 -10.34 12.65
N GLY A 14 -15.96 -11.48 13.35
CA GLY A 14 -15.08 -12.56 12.91
C GLY A 14 -13.74 -12.66 13.64
N ALA A 15 -13.79 -13.08 14.90
CA ALA A 15 -12.61 -13.46 15.67
C ALA A 15 -12.06 -14.81 15.19
N PHE A 16 -10.90 -14.80 14.53
CA PHE A 16 -10.00 -15.95 14.51
C PHE A 16 -8.65 -15.50 15.08
N ARG A 17 -8.55 -15.47 16.42
CA ARG A 17 -7.28 -15.26 17.10
C ARG A 17 -6.46 -16.54 16.93
N SER A 18 -5.69 -16.57 15.85
CA SER A 18 -4.73 -17.62 15.52
C SER A 18 -3.72 -17.77 16.67
N TRP A 19 -3.89 -18.83 17.46
CA TRP A 19 -2.89 -19.33 18.43
C TRP A 19 -1.60 -19.78 17.70
N THR A 20 -1.65 -20.01 16.39
CA THR A 20 -0.51 -20.53 15.61
C THR A 20 0.60 -19.52 15.29
N GLN A 21 0.47 -18.23 15.64
CA GLN A 21 1.49 -17.21 15.32
C GLN A 21 2.87 -17.44 15.94
N ARG A 22 3.02 -18.32 16.95
CA ARG A 22 4.32 -18.60 17.59
C ARG A 22 5.11 -19.77 17.00
N LEU A 23 4.52 -20.62 16.15
CA LEU A 23 5.23 -21.81 15.64
C LEU A 23 6.27 -21.49 14.55
N LEU A 24 6.11 -20.38 13.81
CA LEU A 24 6.99 -20.00 12.71
C LEU A 24 7.87 -18.78 13.01
N GLY A 25 7.92 -18.31 14.28
CA GLY A 25 8.75 -17.16 14.65
C GLY A 25 8.39 -15.88 13.89
N VAL A 26 7.14 -15.72 13.43
CA VAL A 26 6.70 -14.52 12.70
C VAL A 26 6.51 -13.39 13.70
N ASN A 27 7.62 -12.75 14.06
CA ASN A 27 7.60 -11.45 14.71
C ASN A 27 6.78 -10.51 13.83
N LYS A 28 5.76 -9.88 14.44
CA LYS A 28 4.84 -8.88 13.87
C LYS A 28 5.45 -8.22 12.63
N LEU A 29 5.16 -8.75 11.44
CA LEU A 29 5.66 -8.17 10.20
C LEU A 29 5.04 -6.78 10.16
N ASN A 30 5.88 -5.75 10.22
CA ASN A 30 5.46 -4.39 9.96
C ASN A 30 5.16 -4.32 8.45
N ILE A 31 3.99 -4.81 8.07
CA ILE A 31 3.48 -4.71 6.71
C ILE A 31 3.13 -3.24 6.55
N GLU A 32 4.14 -2.45 6.20
CA GLU A 32 3.91 -1.10 5.73
C GLU A 32 3.01 -1.22 4.51
N ASN A 33 1.83 -0.60 4.57
CA ASN A 33 0.92 -0.51 3.43
C ASN A 33 1.60 0.30 2.33
N SER A 34 2.42 -0.38 1.53
CA SER A 34 2.98 0.17 0.30
C SER A 34 1.82 0.31 -0.68
N GLN A 35 1.20 1.49 -0.70
CA GLN A 35 0.34 1.84 -1.84
C GLN A 35 1.26 2.05 -3.05
N GLY A 36 1.54 0.95 -3.77
CA GLY A 36 2.27 0.99 -5.02
C GLY A 36 1.62 1.93 -6.02
N LEU A 37 2.43 2.53 -6.90
CA LEU A 37 1.91 3.39 -7.98
C LEU A 37 0.97 2.60 -8.88
N LYS A 38 -0.14 3.22 -9.29
CA LYS A 38 -1.06 2.57 -10.25
C LYS A 38 -0.50 2.64 -11.66
N VAL A 39 -0.23 1.48 -12.26
CA VAL A 39 0.18 1.40 -13.67
C VAL A 39 -0.98 1.75 -14.60
N LYS A 40 -0.74 2.63 -15.58
CA LYS A 40 -1.73 3.04 -16.59
C LYS A 40 -1.08 3.33 -17.94
N SER A 41 -1.74 2.94 -19.03
CA SER A 41 -1.32 3.29 -20.39
C SER A 41 -1.41 4.79 -20.69
N PHE A 42 -2.38 5.48 -20.09
CA PHE A 42 -2.56 6.93 -20.23
C PHE A 42 -2.49 7.62 -18.87
N LEU A 43 -1.55 8.55 -18.75
CA LEU A 43 -1.35 9.35 -17.55
C LEU A 43 -2.08 10.69 -17.66
N LYS A 44 -2.64 11.15 -16.54
CA LYS A 44 -3.28 12.47 -16.44
C LYS A 44 -3.05 13.07 -15.07
N LEU A 45 -2.90 14.39 -15.04
CA LEU A 45 -2.86 15.15 -13.79
C LEU A 45 -4.29 15.25 -13.23
N ARG A 46 -4.45 14.99 -11.93
CA ARG A 46 -5.77 15.01 -11.26
C ARG A 46 -5.96 16.22 -10.36
N CYS A 47 -4.87 16.89 -9.98
CA CYS A 47 -4.90 18.13 -9.21
C CYS A 47 -3.72 19.02 -9.59
N ASN A 48 -3.72 20.26 -9.11
CA ASN A 48 -2.67 21.26 -9.33
C ASN A 48 -1.29 20.90 -8.76
N ARG A 49 -1.21 19.92 -7.84
CA ARG A 49 0.05 19.44 -7.25
C ARG A 49 0.62 18.21 -7.97
N CYS A 50 -0.10 17.68 -8.96
CA CYS A 50 0.40 16.58 -9.77
C CYS A 50 1.40 17.11 -10.80
N TYR A 51 2.48 16.38 -11.03
CA TYR A 51 3.44 16.70 -12.09
C TYR A 51 3.98 15.43 -12.74
N PHE A 52 4.45 15.57 -13.98
CA PHE A 52 5.09 14.48 -14.72
C PHE A 52 6.59 14.41 -14.40
N ILE A 53 7.12 13.19 -14.32
CA ILE A 53 8.56 12.93 -14.13
C ILE A 53 8.96 11.66 -14.90
N ARG A 54 10.17 11.63 -15.48
CA ARG A 54 10.76 10.38 -16.02
C ARG A 54 11.57 9.67 -14.96
N ILE A 55 11.24 8.40 -14.71
CA ILE A 55 11.98 7.52 -13.81
C ILE A 55 12.24 6.22 -14.56
N ASN A 56 13.51 5.80 -14.68
CA ASN A 56 13.91 4.57 -15.37
C ASN A 56 13.29 4.40 -16.77
N GLY A 57 13.24 5.50 -17.53
CA GLY A 57 12.69 5.51 -18.89
C GLY A 57 11.16 5.50 -19.01
N ARG A 58 10.41 5.51 -17.90
CA ARG A 58 8.94 5.56 -17.89
C ARG A 58 8.44 6.93 -17.45
N MET A 59 7.33 7.40 -18.00
CA MET A 59 6.62 8.54 -17.41
C MET A 59 5.89 8.12 -16.14
N HIS A 60 5.95 8.99 -15.14
CA HIS A 60 5.25 8.87 -13.87
C HIS A 60 4.48 10.17 -13.62
N VAL A 61 3.34 10.05 -12.96
CA VAL A 61 2.64 11.16 -12.29
C VAL A 61 2.97 11.06 -10.82
N GLU A 62 3.63 12.07 -10.28
CA GLU A 62 3.87 12.21 -8.85
C GLU A 62 2.97 13.28 -8.25
N CYS A 63 2.64 13.13 -6.97
CA CYS A 63 1.79 14.07 -6.25
C CYS A 63 2.11 14.04 -4.76
N LYS A 64 2.44 15.20 -4.20
CA LYS A 64 2.72 15.37 -2.76
C LYS A 64 1.45 15.41 -1.90
N GLY A 65 0.30 15.79 -2.48
CA GLY A 65 -0.96 15.96 -1.73
C GLY A 65 -1.73 14.65 -1.52
N SER A 66 -1.97 13.90 -2.60
CA SER A 66 -2.72 12.63 -2.56
C SER A 66 -1.92 11.49 -3.20
N PRO A 67 -1.55 10.45 -2.43
CA PRO A 67 -0.87 9.27 -2.96
C PRO A 67 -1.68 8.53 -4.03
N ARG A 68 -3.02 8.63 -3.99
CA ARG A 68 -3.92 7.98 -4.97
C ARG A 68 -3.82 8.57 -6.39
N HIS A 69 -3.12 9.69 -6.55
CA HIS A 69 -2.85 10.28 -7.86
C HIS A 69 -1.57 9.73 -8.50
N LYS A 70 -0.72 9.06 -7.72
CA LYS A 70 0.53 8.49 -8.22
C LYS A 70 0.24 7.37 -9.22
N ALA A 71 0.81 7.49 -10.40
CA ALA A 71 0.64 6.52 -11.47
C ALA A 71 1.90 6.46 -12.35
N CYS A 72 2.12 5.35 -13.03
CA CYS A 72 3.25 5.20 -13.94
C CYS A 72 2.84 4.48 -15.23
N GLU A 73 3.61 4.69 -16.29
CA GLU A 73 3.46 3.95 -17.53
C GLU A 73 3.75 2.46 -17.33
N PRO A 74 3.09 1.58 -18.11
CA PRO A 74 3.45 0.16 -18.14
C PRO A 74 4.90 0.00 -18.57
N PHE A 75 5.56 -1.01 -18.03
CA PHE A 75 6.88 -1.33 -18.53
C PHE A 75 6.78 -1.95 -19.91
N ASN A 76 7.68 -1.57 -20.81
CA ASN A 76 7.85 -2.32 -22.03
C ASN A 76 8.64 -3.60 -21.72
N THR A 77 7.93 -4.70 -21.53
CA THR A 77 8.52 -6.03 -21.29
C THR A 77 9.35 -6.53 -22.47
N LYS A 78 9.18 -5.95 -23.68
CA LYS A 78 10.02 -6.26 -24.85
C LYS A 78 11.44 -5.72 -24.74
N LEU A 79 11.73 -4.85 -23.76
CA LEU A 79 13.07 -4.34 -23.50
C LEU A 79 13.85 -5.21 -22.49
N LEU A 80 13.28 -6.33 -22.05
CA LEU A 80 13.89 -7.22 -21.05
C LEU A 80 14.64 -8.42 -21.64
N TRP A 81 14.53 -8.66 -22.95
CA TRP A 81 15.07 -9.80 -23.68
C TRP A 81 15.62 -9.35 -25.02
#